data_AF-A0A381VQY2-F1
#
_entry.id   AF-A0A381VQY2-F1
#
_cell.length_a   1.000
_cell.length_b   1.000
_cell.length_c   1.000
_cell.angle_alpha   90.00
_cell.angle_beta   90.00
_cell.angle_gamma   90.00
#
_symmetry.space_group_name_H-M   'P 1'
#
loop_
_entity.id
_entity.type
_entity.pdbx_description
1 polymer ?
#
loop_
_entity_poly.entity_id
_entity_poly.type
_entity_poly.pdbx_seq_one_letter_code
_entity_poly.pdbx_strand_id
1 'polypeptide(L)' 'MKEHHTSEDGFKYRPDYSWPDTGTEQDCPKCGDGLELVENKDSYYGKPWWCAPCQWQFSEEDLAQVKVDSKKEA' A
#
# COMPACT_ATOMS: atom_id res chain seq x y z
N MET A 1 -27.75 -30.71 15.79
CA MET A 1 -26.35 -30.58 16.23
C MET A 1 -25.66 -29.66 15.26
N LYS A 2 -25.43 -28.43 15.72
CA LYS A 2 -24.70 -27.29 15.15
C LYS A 2 -24.42 -27.36 13.65
N GLU A 3 -25.11 -26.50 12.93
CA GLU A 3 -24.92 -26.19 11.52
C GLU A 3 -23.60 -25.41 11.47
N HIS A 4 -22.51 -26.09 11.09
CA HIS A 4 -21.24 -25.40 10.88
C HIS A 4 -21.36 -24.67 9.54
N HIS A 5 -21.96 -23.47 9.55
CA HIS A 5 -21.61 -22.42 8.60
C HIS A 5 -20.12 -22.10 8.85
N THR A 6 -19.24 -22.91 8.30
CA THR A 6 -17.90 -22.45 7.96
C THR A 6 -18.16 -21.35 6.93
N SER A 7 -18.17 -20.10 7.38
CA SER A 7 -18.03 -18.97 6.48
C SER A 7 -16.69 -19.18 5.76
N GLU A 8 -16.75 -19.84 4.61
CA GLU A 8 -15.63 -20.08 3.68
C GLU A 8 -15.05 -18.77 3.14
N ASP A 9 -15.73 -17.66 3.41
CA ASP A 9 -15.25 -16.31 3.18
C ASP A 9 -14.56 -15.78 4.44
N GLY A 10 -13.37 -16.31 4.72
CA GLY A 10 -12.44 -15.66 5.64
C GLY A 10 -11.94 -14.39 4.97
N PHE A 11 -12.79 -13.36 4.93
CA PHE A 11 -12.62 -12.07 4.26
C PHE A 11 -11.37 -11.37 4.79
N LYS A 12 -10.24 -11.82 4.28
CA LYS A 12 -8.96 -11.17 4.39
C LYS A 12 -9.05 -9.95 3.50
N TYR A 13 -9.64 -8.89 4.05
CA TYR A 13 -9.83 -7.62 3.38
C TYR A 13 -8.46 -7.05 3.01
N ARG A 14 -8.01 -7.40 1.80
CA ARG A 14 -7.01 -6.64 1.08
C ARG A 14 -7.80 -5.51 0.44
N PRO A 15 -7.74 -4.29 0.97
CA PRO A 15 -8.25 -3.13 0.25
C PRO A 15 -7.74 -3.15 -1.20
N ASP A 16 -8.60 -2.77 -2.14
CA ASP A 16 -8.39 -2.83 -3.59
C ASP A 16 -7.38 -1.76 -4.04
N TYR A 17 -6.14 -1.88 -3.57
CA TYR A 17 -5.05 -0.99 -3.94
C TYR A 17 -4.37 -1.50 -5.19
N SER A 18 -4.05 -0.58 -6.10
CA SER A 18 -3.20 -0.89 -7.24
C SER A 18 -1.80 -1.22 -6.75
N TRP A 19 -1.31 -2.40 -7.13
CA TRP A 19 0.09 -2.77 -6.93
C TRP A 19 0.87 -2.30 -8.15
N PRO A 20 1.87 -1.43 -7.99
CA PRO A 20 2.63 -0.92 -9.12
C PRO A 20 3.53 -2.00 -9.72
N ASP A 21 4.03 -1.76 -10.93
CA ASP A 21 4.86 -2.72 -11.64
C ASP A 21 6.20 -2.95 -10.92
N THR A 22 6.69 -4.19 -10.99
CA THR A 22 7.99 -4.59 -10.42
C THR A 22 9.13 -3.83 -11.09
N GLY A 23 9.70 -2.86 -10.38
CA GLY A 23 10.72 -1.94 -10.90
C GLY A 23 10.28 -0.49 -10.92
N THR A 24 9.05 -0.20 -10.48
CA THR A 24 8.65 1.18 -10.19
C THR A 24 9.49 1.70 -9.02
N GLU A 25 10.01 2.92 -9.16
CA GLU A 25 10.70 3.65 -8.10
C GLU A 25 9.82 4.83 -7.68
N GLN A 26 9.68 5.04 -6.37
CA GLN A 26 8.98 6.19 -5.83
C GLN A 26 9.72 6.75 -4.63
N ASP A 27 9.62 8.07 -4.46
CA ASP A 27 10.19 8.76 -3.31
C ASP A 27 9.15 8.90 -2.18
N CYS A 28 9.64 8.81 -0.95
CA CYS A 28 8.85 8.98 0.25
C CYS A 28 8.45 10.45 0.41
N PRO A 29 7.15 10.78 0.48
CA PRO A 29 6.71 12.17 0.62
C PRO A 29 7.11 12.82 1.94
N LYS A 30 7.44 12.01 2.96
CA LYS A 30 7.81 12.53 4.29
C LYS A 30 9.28 12.86 4.44
N CYS A 31 10.17 12.10 3.81
CA CYS A 31 11.61 12.24 4.00
C CYS A 31 12.40 12.43 2.70
N GLY A 32 11.78 12.23 1.54
CA GLY A 32 12.42 12.30 0.23
C GLY A 32 13.31 11.09 -0.12
N ASP A 33 13.34 10.05 0.71
CA ASP A 33 14.13 8.84 0.49
C ASP A 33 13.40 7.84 -0.41
N GLY A 34 14.12 6.89 -1.01
CA GLY A 34 13.53 5.90 -1.92
C GLY A 34 12.62 4.91 -1.19
N LEU A 35 11.41 4.71 -1.72
CA LEU A 35 10.47 3.70 -1.24
C LEU A 35 10.84 2.34 -1.82
N GLU A 36 10.83 1.33 -0.95
CA GLU A 36 10.98 -0.06 -1.33
C GLU A 36 9.64 -0.61 -1.78
N LEU A 37 9.57 -1.11 -3.01
CA LEU A 37 8.41 -1.82 -3.51
C LEU A 37 8.35 -3.21 -2.88
N VAL A 38 7.35 -3.42 -2.04
CA VAL A 38 7.04 -4.72 -1.46
C VAL A 38 6.51 -5.64 -2.55
N GLU A 39 6.79 -6.93 -2.46
CA GLU A 39 6.23 -7.92 -3.38
C GLU A 39 4.74 -8.17 -3.10
N ASN A 40 3.92 -8.25 -4.15
CA ASN A 40 2.48 -8.50 -4.04
C ASN A 40 2.18 -9.96 -3.63
N LYS A 41 2.45 -10.28 -2.37
CA LYS A 41 2.17 -11.60 -1.79
C LYS A 41 0.72 -11.66 -1.31
N ASP A 42 0.04 -12.77 -1.57
CA ASP A 42 -1.33 -13.00 -1.09
C ASP A 42 -1.47 -12.90 0.44
N SER A 43 -0.38 -13.26 1.14
CA SER A 43 -0.29 -13.17 2.60
C SER A 43 0.05 -11.77 3.13
N TYR A 44 0.26 -10.78 2.26
CA TYR A 44 0.63 -9.42 2.63
C TYR A 44 -0.58 -8.48 2.53
N TYR A 45 -0.97 -7.93 3.68
CA TYR A 45 -2.14 -7.06 3.85
C TYR A 45 -1.77 -5.57 3.97
N GLY A 46 -0.50 -5.23 3.74
CA GLY A 46 0.00 -3.86 3.78
C GLY A 46 -0.16 -3.12 2.45
N LYS A 47 0.44 -1.94 2.37
CA LYS A 47 0.49 -1.15 1.13
C LYS A 47 1.76 -1.50 0.32
N PRO A 48 1.77 -1.31 -1.01
CA PRO A 48 2.89 -1.73 -1.85
C PRO A 48 4.21 -1.01 -1.55
N TRP A 49 4.18 0.22 -1.07
CA TRP A 49 5.39 0.99 -0.82
C TRP A 49 5.78 0.99 0.64
N TRP A 50 7.00 0.58 0.93
CA TRP A 50 7.58 0.58 2.26
C TRP A 50 8.72 1.59 2.34
N CYS A 51 8.69 2.43 3.37
CA CYS A 51 9.77 3.34 3.70
C CYS A 51 10.50 2.82 4.94
N ALA A 52 11.71 2.28 4.80
CA ALA A 52 12.52 1.87 5.94
C ALA A 52 12.86 3.02 6.91
N PRO A 53 13.31 4.21 6.48
CA PRO A 53 13.66 5.28 7.42
C PRO A 53 12.45 5.87 8.15
N CYS A 54 11.26 5.91 7.51
CA CYS A 54 10.04 6.36 8.17
C CYS A 54 9.26 5.24 8.87
N GLN A 55 9.63 3.98 8.64
CA GLN A 55 8.83 2.79 9.00
C GLN A 55 7.36 2.94 8.60
N TRP A 56 7.13 3.48 7.40
CA TRP A 56 5.80 3.88 6.94
C TRP A 56 5.43 3.18 5.63
N GLN A 57 4.13 2.97 5.43
CA GLN A 57 3.57 2.31 4.26
C GLN A 57 2.74 3.28 3.44
N PHE A 58 2.95 3.28 2.12
CA PHE A 58 2.24 4.15 1.18
C PHE A 58 1.63 3.34 0.04
N SER A 59 0.49 3.81 -0.46
CA SER A 59 -0.13 3.28 -1.67
C SER A 59 0.03 4.30 -2.80
N GLU A 60 -0.16 3.87 -4.04
CA GLU A 60 -0.10 4.79 -5.18
C GLU A 60 -1.05 5.97 -5.00
N GLU A 61 -2.25 5.76 -4.43
CA GLU A 61 -3.18 6.86 -4.18
C GLU A 61 -2.66 7.85 -3.13
N ASP A 62 -2.00 7.35 -2.06
CA ASP A 62 -1.44 8.22 -1.02
C ASP A 62 -0.36 9.11 -1.64
N LEU A 63 0.55 8.50 -2.40
CA LEU A 63 1.64 9.20 -3.05
C LEU A 63 1.14 10.17 -4.14
N ALA A 64 0.08 9.80 -4.86
CA ALA A 64 -0.59 10.68 -5.80
C ALA A 64 -1.28 11.86 -5.10
N GLN A 65 -1.93 11.61 -3.96
CA GLN A 65 -2.59 12.64 -3.17
C GLN A 65 -1.59 13.66 -2.61
N VAL A 66 -0.43 13.21 -2.09
CA VAL A 66 0.60 14.16 -1.61
C VAL A 66 1.14 15.03 -2.75
N LYS A 67 1.33 14.46 -3.95
CA LYS A 67 1.76 15.24 -5.13
C LYS A 67 0.74 16.31 -5.54
N VAL A 68 -0.56 16.03 -5.39
CA VAL A 68 -1.63 16.99 -5.70
C VAL A 68 -1.69 18.10 -4.66
N ASP A 69 -1.57 17.75 -3.37
CA ASP A 69 -1.60 18.71 -2.27
C ASP A 69 -0.46 19.72 -2.37
N SER A 70 0.79 19.26 -2.58
CA SER A 70 1.94 20.15 -2.79
C SER A 70 1.82 21.05 -4.02
N LYS A 71 0.91 20.76 -4.97
CA LYS A 71 0.73 21.56 -6.19
C LYS A 71 -0.38 22.61 -6.05
N LYS A 72 -1.20 22.55 -4.99
CA LYS A 72 -2.36 23.43 -4.82
C LYS A 72 -2.04 24.75 -4.10
N GLU A 73 -0.79 24.91 -3.67
CA GLU A 73 -0.27 26.10 -2.99
C GLU A 73 0.66 26.98 -3.86
N ALA A 74 0.61 26.80 -5.19
CA ALA A 74 1.32 27.64 -6.17
C ALA A 74 0.39 28.65 -6.88
#